data_AF-A0A7S0MML4-F1
#
_entry.id   AF-A0A7S0MML4-F1
#
_cell.length_a   1.000
_cell.length_b   1.000
_cell.length_c   1.000
_cell.angle_alpha   90.00
_cell.angle_beta   90.00
_cell.angle_gamma   90.00
#
_symmetry.space_group_name_H-M   'P 1'
#
loop_
_entity.id
_entity.type
_entity.pdbx_description
1 polymer ?
#
loop_
_entity_poly.entity_id
_entity_poly.type
_entity_poly.pdbx_seq_one_letter_code
_entity_poly.pdbx_strand_id
1 'polypeptide(L)'
;ACVCVRACVFVCARACVGRGGAWQVVDVTEEDCFFVLACDGIWDMLDDQEVVDIATPFFGRPQDASAAIVRTAYQRGSGDNLTATVVEFAWVTPERVTALSARRVAEEEAAEKQDVDIFDD
;
A
#
# COMPACT_ATOMS: atom_id res chain seq x y z
N ALA A 1 -1.78 -15.63 -3.73
CA ALA A 1 -0.50 -15.06 -4.15
C ALA A 1 -0.52 -13.60 -3.72
N CYS A 2 0.33 -13.22 -2.76
CA CYS A 2 0.44 -11.84 -2.30
C CYS A 2 1.39 -11.15 -3.28
N VAL A 3 0.92 -10.12 -3.99
CA VAL A 3 1.69 -9.45 -5.04
C VAL A 3 2.72 -8.55 -4.37
N CYS A 4 3.94 -9.06 -4.21
CA CYS A 4 5.09 -8.25 -3.87
C CYS A 4 5.52 -7.46 -5.12
N VAL A 5 4.92 -6.29 -5.33
CA VAL A 5 5.61 -5.24 -6.12
C VAL A 5 6.64 -4.62 -5.19
N ARG A 6 7.90 -4.54 -5.62
CA ARG A 6 9.01 -3.93 -4.88
C ARG A 6 8.79 -2.42 -4.69
N ALA A 7 7.99 -2.13 -3.69
CA ALA A 7 7.88 -0.97 -2.82
C ALA A 7 7.13 -1.58 -1.62
N CYS A 8 7.89 -2.19 -0.70
CA CYS A 8 7.33 -3.17 0.24
C CYS A 8 6.53 -2.45 1.34
N VAL A 9 5.29 -2.10 1.01
CA VAL A 9 4.23 -1.88 2.00
C VAL A 9 3.90 -3.26 2.54
N PHE A 10 4.49 -3.58 3.68
CA PHE A 10 4.12 -4.80 4.38
C PHE A 10 2.69 -4.64 4.90
N VAL A 11 1.85 -5.62 4.63
CA VAL A 11 0.43 -5.68 5.01
C VAL A 11 0.34 -6.72 6.10
N CYS A 12 -0.09 -6.33 7.30
CA CYS A 12 -0.44 -7.30 8.32
C CYS A 12 -1.69 -6.83 9.08
N ALA A 13 -2.86 -7.28 8.62
CA ALA A 13 -3.80 -8.05 9.43
C ALA A 13 -5.03 -8.45 8.60
N ARG A 14 -4.88 -9.35 7.60
CA ARG A 14 -6.03 -10.18 7.25
C ARG A 14 -6.20 -11.16 8.39
N ALA A 15 -7.05 -10.79 9.36
CA ALA A 15 -7.37 -11.62 10.51
C ALA A 15 -8.02 -12.91 10.02
N CYS A 16 -7.21 -13.96 9.82
CA CYS A 16 -7.69 -15.32 9.69
C CYS A 16 -8.33 -15.71 11.01
N VAL A 17 -9.66 -15.54 11.10
CA VAL A 17 -10.48 -16.21 12.12
C VAL A 17 -10.44 -17.71 11.82
N GLY A 18 -9.40 -18.39 12.31
CA GLY A 18 -9.25 -19.84 12.15
C GLY A 18 -7.82 -20.35 12.22
N ARG A 19 -7.35 -20.63 13.45
CA ARG A 19 -6.24 -21.55 13.80
C ARG A 19 -4.84 -21.20 13.27
N GLY A 20 -4.03 -20.62 14.17
CA GLY A 20 -2.56 -20.56 14.06
C GLY A 20 -2.08 -19.20 13.55
N GLY A 21 -1.64 -18.32 14.45
CA GLY A 21 -0.96 -17.10 14.05
C GLY A 21 0.30 -17.46 13.26
N ALA A 22 0.36 -17.07 11.99
CA ALA A 22 1.56 -17.16 11.18
C ALA A 22 2.37 -15.89 11.43
N TRP A 23 3.47 -15.98 12.17
CA TRP A 23 4.45 -14.90 12.21
C TRP A 23 5.35 -15.02 10.99
N GLN A 24 5.62 -13.90 10.35
CA GLN A 24 6.54 -13.80 9.25
C GLN A 24 7.64 -12.83 9.66
N VAL A 25 8.89 -13.24 9.52
CA VAL A 25 10.04 -12.35 9.67
C VAL A 25 10.34 -11.81 8.29
N VAL A 26 10.34 -10.50 8.16
CA VAL A 26 10.67 -9.81 6.91
C VAL A 26 11.81 -8.86 7.19
N ASP A 27 12.88 -9.03 6.42
CA ASP A 27 14.03 -8.15 6.49
C ASP A 27 13.67 -6.83 5.83
N VAL A 28 13.81 -5.74 6.59
CA VAL A 28 13.60 -4.39 6.11
C VAL A 28 14.89 -3.89 5.47
N THR A 29 14.78 -3.37 4.26
CA THR A 29 15.87 -2.88 3.42
C THR A 29 15.76 -1.37 3.22
N GLU A 30 16.79 -0.76 2.64
CA GLU A 30 16.76 0.67 2.31
C GLU A 30 15.77 1.02 1.18
N GLU A 31 15.23 0.03 0.49
CA GLU A 31 14.19 0.19 -0.55
C GLU A 31 12.80 0.41 0.06
N ASP A 32 12.63 0.13 1.35
CA ASP A 32 11.35 0.23 2.05
C ASP A 32 11.09 1.67 2.53
N CYS A 33 9.98 2.25 2.07
CA CYS A 33 9.63 3.65 2.32
C CYS A 33 8.84 3.85 3.61
N PHE A 34 7.75 3.10 3.75
CA PHE A 34 6.85 3.20 4.88
C PHE A 34 6.07 1.90 5.06
N PHE A 35 5.48 1.74 6.23
CA PHE A 35 4.67 0.59 6.60
C PHE A 35 3.32 1.06 7.15
N VAL A 36 2.25 0.32 6.83
CA VAL A 36 0.88 0.64 7.26
C VAL A 36 0.31 -0.53 8.04
N LEU A 37 -0.16 -0.23 9.25
CA LEU A 37 -0.98 -1.14 10.05
C LEU A 37 -2.41 -0.64 10.01
N ALA A 38 -3.35 -1.51 9.69
CA ALA A 38 -4.76 -1.17 9.70
C ALA A 38 -5.62 -2.34 10.16
N CYS A 39 -6.81 -2.05 10.69
CA CYS A 39 -7.81 -3.05 11.03
C CYS A 39 -8.52 -3.58 9.76
N ASP A 40 -9.20 -4.71 9.93
CA ASP A 40 -10.08 -5.34 8.93
C ASP A 40 -11.09 -4.38 8.29
N GLY A 41 -11.69 -3.48 9.07
CA GLY A 41 -12.62 -2.47 8.53
C GLY A 41 -12.02 -1.54 7.46
N ILE A 42 -10.69 -1.43 7.38
CA ILE A 42 -9.98 -0.73 6.30
C ILE A 42 -9.76 -1.67 5.10
N TRP A 43 -9.24 -2.87 5.35
CA TRP A 43 -8.91 -3.86 4.32
C TRP A 43 -10.13 -4.48 3.63
N ASP A 44 -11.31 -4.38 4.25
CA ASP A 44 -12.58 -4.78 3.63
C ASP A 44 -13.02 -3.80 2.53
N MET A 45 -12.50 -2.57 2.55
CA MET A 45 -12.89 -1.49 1.63
C MET A 45 -11.76 -1.00 0.72
N LEU A 46 -10.50 -1.22 1.11
CA LEU A 46 -9.32 -0.77 0.39
C LEU A 46 -8.39 -1.94 0.13
N ASP A 47 -7.93 -2.05 -1.11
CA ASP A 47 -6.87 -2.99 -1.46
C ASP A 47 -5.49 -2.50 -1.00
N ASP A 48 -4.56 -3.44 -0.88
CA ASP A 48 -3.16 -3.19 -0.48
C ASP A 48 -2.56 -2.01 -1.26
N GLN A 49 -2.74 -2.01 -2.58
CA GLN A 49 -2.21 -0.98 -3.46
C GLN A 49 -2.90 0.38 -3.29
N GLU A 50 -4.23 0.39 -3.11
CA GLU A 50 -4.97 1.64 -2.91
C GLU A 50 -4.53 2.36 -1.63
N VAL A 51 -4.23 1.60 -0.57
CA VAL A 51 -3.68 2.15 0.67
C VAL A 51 -2.31 2.81 0.43
N VAL A 52 -1.45 2.18 -0.38
CA VAL A 52 -0.15 2.76 -0.79
C VAL A 52 -0.36 4.06 -1.55
N ASP A 53 -1.27 4.08 -2.52
CA ASP A 53 -1.51 5.23 -3.38
C ASP A 53 -2.10 6.41 -2.61
N ILE A 54 -2.95 6.14 -1.62
CA ILE A 54 -3.50 7.14 -0.72
C ILE A 54 -2.41 7.70 0.20
N ALA A 55 -1.49 6.86 0.70
CA ALA A 55 -0.45 7.26 1.66
C ALA A 55 0.73 8.00 1.02
N THR A 56 1.14 7.58 -0.19
CA THR A 56 2.28 8.11 -0.95
C THR A 56 2.33 9.64 -1.05
N PRO A 57 1.26 10.37 -1.42
CA PRO A 57 1.30 11.83 -1.54
C PRO A 57 1.46 12.57 -0.20
N PHE A 58 1.24 11.88 0.94
CA PHE A 58 1.39 12.45 2.28
C PHE A 58 2.72 12.06 2.95
N PHE A 59 3.67 11.51 2.20
CA PHE A 59 4.96 11.12 2.77
C PHE A 59 5.68 12.31 3.43
N GLY A 60 6.16 12.11 4.66
CA GLY A 60 6.68 13.15 5.55
C GLY A 60 5.63 13.72 6.51
N ARG A 61 4.37 13.29 6.38
CA ARG A 61 3.21 13.68 7.20
C ARG A 61 2.40 12.41 7.55
N PRO A 62 2.93 11.51 8.39
CA PRO A 62 2.32 10.20 8.64
C PRO A 62 0.92 10.29 9.27
N GLN A 63 0.65 11.34 10.06
CA GLN A 63 -0.67 11.59 10.62
C GLN A 63 -1.71 11.88 9.52
N ASP A 64 -1.35 12.70 8.54
CA ASP A 64 -2.24 13.02 7.42
C ASP A 64 -2.45 11.80 6.51
N ALA A 65 -1.41 11.00 6.30
CA ALA A 65 -1.52 9.73 5.57
C ALA A 65 -2.53 8.78 6.25
N SER A 66 -2.39 8.56 7.57
CA SER A 66 -3.30 7.71 8.33
C SER A 66 -4.74 8.24 8.32
N ALA A 67 -4.93 9.55 8.44
CA ALA A 67 -6.24 10.19 8.37
C ALA A 67 -6.88 10.07 6.98
N ALA A 68 -6.08 10.18 5.91
CA ALA A 68 -6.55 9.99 4.54
C ALA A 68 -7.05 8.56 4.31
N ILE A 69 -6.30 7.55 4.76
CA ILE A 69 -6.69 6.13 4.65
C ILE A 69 -8.03 5.89 5.36
N VAL A 70 -8.15 6.33 6.62
CA VAL A 70 -9.39 6.18 7.42
C VAL A 70 -10.56 6.91 6.75
N ARG A 71 -10.33 8.13 6.25
CA ARG A 71 -11.38 8.92 5.59
C ARG A 71 -11.87 8.24 4.32
N THR A 72 -10.98 7.68 3.51
CA THR A 72 -11.37 6.98 2.27
C THR A 72 -12.18 5.72 2.59
N ALA A 73 -11.76 4.92 3.56
CA ALA A 73 -12.52 3.74 4.00
C ALA A 73 -13.90 4.11 4.57
N TYR A 74 -13.98 5.20 5.34
CA TYR A 74 -15.24 5.73 5.84
C TYR A 74 -16.18 6.16 4.70
N GLN A 75 -15.65 6.85 3.69
CA GLN A 75 -16.43 7.28 2.52
C GLN A 75 -16.93 6.11 1.67
N ARG A 76 -16.19 4.99 1.63
CA ARG A 76 -16.63 3.75 0.99
C ARG A 76 -17.73 3.00 1.77
N GLY A 77 -18.07 3.47 2.96
CA GLY A 77 -19.18 2.95 3.75
C GLY A 77 -18.80 1.82 4.70
N SER A 78 -17.56 1.79 5.19
CA SER A 78 -17.19 0.84 6.24
C SER A 78 -18.06 1.01 7.48
N GLY A 79 -18.66 -0.08 7.94
CA GLY A 79 -19.54 -0.14 9.11
C GLY A 79 -18.84 -0.53 10.41
N ASP A 80 -17.52 -0.64 10.39
CA ASP A 80 -16.71 -1.13 11.53
C ASP A 80 -15.78 -0.04 12.11
N ASN A 81 -15.03 -0.39 13.14
CA ASN A 81 -13.98 0.45 13.71
C ASN A 81 -12.88 0.65 12.67
N LEU A 82 -12.56 1.91 12.38
CA LEU A 82 -11.53 2.28 11.43
C LEU A 82 -10.30 2.79 12.18
N THR A 83 -9.19 2.06 12.10
CA THR A 83 -7.92 2.43 12.72
C THR A 83 -6.79 2.11 11.74
N ALA A 84 -5.96 3.11 11.48
CA ALA A 84 -4.74 2.96 10.68
C ALA A 84 -3.56 3.66 11.36
N THR A 85 -2.38 3.06 11.30
CA THR A 85 -1.11 3.61 11.76
C THR A 85 -0.13 3.55 10.61
N VAL A 86 0.49 4.68 10.29
CA VAL A 86 1.52 4.78 9.25
C VAL A 86 2.86 5.04 9.93
N VAL A 87 3.88 4.27 9.55
CA VAL A 87 5.25 4.38 10.04
C VAL A 87 6.16 4.64 8.86
N GLU A 88 6.83 5.79 8.86
CA GLU A 88 7.79 6.17 7.83
C GLU A 88 9.21 5.82 8.30
N PHE A 89 10.03 5.28 7.41
CA PHE A 89 11.41 4.96 7.73
C PHE A 89 12.33 6.18 7.55
N ALA A 90 13.19 6.43 8.55
CA ALA A 90 14.05 7.61 8.57
C ALA A 90 15.12 7.65 7.45
N TRP A 91 15.44 6.51 6.83
CA TRP A 91 16.40 6.43 5.72
C TRP A 91 15.79 6.77 4.35
N VAL A 92 14.49 7.07 4.28
CA VAL A 92 13.81 7.40 3.04
C VAL A 92 13.53 8.89 2.95
N THR A 93 13.93 9.48 1.82
CA THR A 93 13.64 10.87 1.49
C THR A 93 12.36 10.96 0.65
N PRO A 94 11.61 12.07 0.73
CA PRO A 94 10.40 12.27 -0.08
C PRO A 94 10.68 12.17 -1.59
N GLU A 95 11.86 12.62 -2.04
CA GLU A 95 12.31 12.48 -3.42
C GLU A 95 12.38 11.01 -3.88
N ARG A 96 12.85 10.11 -3.02
CA ARG A 96 12.91 8.67 -3.32
C ARG A 96 11.51 8.09 -3.47
N VAL A 97 10.56 8.50 -2.64
CA VAL A 97 9.18 8.04 -2.72
C VAL A 97 8.54 8.45 -4.05
N THR A 98 8.72 9.72 -4.45
CA THR A 98 8.24 10.21 -5.75
C THR A 98 8.90 9.47 -6.92
N ALA A 99 10.21 9.20 -6.82
CA ALA A 99 10.92 8.45 -7.85
C ALA A 99 10.42 7.00 -7.97
N LEU A 100 10.15 6.33 -6.85
CA LEU A 100 9.64 4.96 -6.82
C LEU A 100 8.21 4.88 -7.35
N SER A 101 7.33 5.80 -6.94
CA SER A 101 5.96 5.85 -7.46
C SER A 101 5.92 6.13 -8.96
N ALA A 102 6.77 7.04 -9.46
CA ALA A 102 6.88 7.34 -10.89
C ALA A 102 7.39 6.13 -11.70
N ARG A 103 8.34 5.36 -11.16
CA ARG A 103 8.84 4.14 -11.82
C ARG A 103 7.76 3.08 -11.94
N ARG A 104 6.92 2.91 -10.90
CA ARG A 104 5.80 1.97 -10.93
C ARG A 104 4.75 2.35 -11.98
N VAL A 105 4.36 3.63 -12.03
CA VAL A 105 3.42 4.12 -13.06
C VAL A 105 3.98 3.92 -14.46
N ALA A 106 5.28 4.20 -14.66
CA ALA A 106 5.92 3.97 -15.96
C ALA A 106 5.97 2.48 -16.35
N GLU A 107 6.13 1.57 -15.38
CA GLU A 107 6.09 0.13 -15.60
C GLU A 107 4.67 -0.36 -15.93
N GLU A 108 3.64 0.17 -15.28
CA GLU A 108 2.23 -0.11 -15.59
C GLU A 108 1.82 0.42 -16.97
N GLU A 109 2.21 1.65 -17.31
CA GLU A 109 2.00 2.23 -18.65
C GLU A 109 2.72 1.46 -19.76
N ALA A 110 3.86 0.83 -19.44
CA ALA A 110 4.58 -0.03 -20.38
C ALA A 110 3.88 -1.38 -20.58
N ALA A 111 3.26 -1.93 -19.53
CA ALA A 111 2.51 -3.18 -19.61
C ALA A 111 1.22 -3.03 -20.44
N GLU A 112 0.52 -1.89 -20.32
CA GLU A 112 -0.73 -1.65 -21.07
C GLU A 112 -0.51 -1.50 -22.57
N LYS A 113 0.62 -0.92 -23.00
CA LYS A 113 0.95 -0.76 -24.43
C LYS A 113 1.20 -2.09 -25.15
N GLN A 114 1.54 -3.14 -24.43
CA GLN A 114 1.93 -4.42 -25.01
C GLN A 114 0.73 -5.27 -25.48
N ASP A 115 -0.48 -4.98 -25.00
CA ASP A 115 -1.70 -5.76 -25.30
C ASP A 115 -2.46 -5.23 -26.53
N VAL A 116 -2.21 -3.98 -26.92
CA VAL A 116 -2.88 -3.33 -28.07
C VAL A 116 -2.31 -3.81 -29.42
N ASP A 117 -1.05 -4.25 -29.44
CA ASP A 117 -0.33 -4.60 -30.68
C ASP A 117 -0.58 -6.06 -31.18
N ILE A 118 -1.58 -6.77 -30.65
CA ILE A 118 -1.83 -8.19 -30.98
C ILE A 118 -2.98 -8.47 -31.97
N PHE A 119 -3.75 -7.44 -32.38
CA PHE A 119 -4.95 -7.61 -33.24
C PHE A 119 -4.91 -6.89 -34.59
N ASP A 120 -3.73 -6.66 -35.17
CA ASP A 120 -3.56 -6.23 -36.57
C ASP A 120 -3.07 -7.42 -37.45
N ASP A 121 -3.97 -8.33 -37.81
CA ASP A 121 -3.85 -9.26 -38.97
C ASP A 121 -5.23 -9.78 -39.45
#